data_AF-A0A7K2BYM7-F1
#
_entry.id   AF-A0A7K2BYM7-F1
#
_cell.length_a   1.000
_cell.length_b   1.000
_cell.length_c   1.000
_cell.angle_alpha   90.00
_cell.angle_beta   90.00
_cell.angle_gamma   90.00
#
_symmetry.space_group_name_H-M   'P 1'
#
loop_
_entity.id
_entity.type
_entity.pdbx_description
1 polymer ?
#
loop_
_entity_poly.entity_id
_entity_poly.type
_entity_poly.pdbx_seq_one_letter_code
_entity_poly.pdbx_strand_id
1 'polypeptide(L)'
;MNRILITLITLAVSGSALAQENRTIDFPDVPGYYTLTCDLHMHTVFSDGSVWPNIRVQEAHRDGLDAIAIPTIWNISHIDTISRILTETAPLT
;
A
#
# COMPACT_ATOMS: atom_id res chain seq x y z
N MET A 1 45.61 -2.23 -6.94
CA MET A 1 44.73 -1.07 -7.13
C MET A 1 43.31 -1.48 -7.57
N ASN A 2 43.16 -2.34 -8.58
CA ASN A 2 41.84 -2.74 -9.10
C ASN A 2 40.94 -3.48 -8.09
N ARG A 3 41.50 -4.27 -7.17
CA ARG A 3 40.70 -5.01 -6.16
C ARG A 3 40.02 -4.09 -5.16
N ILE A 4 40.72 -3.08 -4.66
CA ILE A 4 40.18 -2.10 -3.70
C ILE A 4 39.05 -1.30 -4.35
N LEU A 5 39.23 -0.91 -5.61
CA LEU A 5 38.21 -0.18 -6.37
C LEU A 5 36.92 -1.01 -6.55
N ILE A 6 37.05 -2.30 -6.87
CA ILE A 6 35.90 -3.23 -7.00
C ILE A 6 35.20 -3.41 -5.65
N THR A 7 35.95 -3.55 -4.55
CA THR A 7 35.37 -3.68 -3.20
C THR A 7 34.62 -2.41 -2.78
N LEU A 8 35.11 -1.22 -3.12
CA LEU A 8 34.42 0.04 -2.81
C LEU A 8 33.14 0.21 -3.64
N ILE A 9 33.16 -0.17 -4.92
CA ILE A 9 31.97 -0.11 -5.78
C ILE A 9 30.88 -1.08 -5.28
N THR A 10 31.25 -2.31 -4.92
CA THR A 10 30.29 -3.31 -4.39
C THR A 10 29.69 -2.91 -3.05
N LEU A 11 30.47 -2.27 -2.17
CA LEU A 11 29.98 -1.74 -0.89
C LEU A 11 29.01 -0.57 -1.10
N ALA A 12 29.31 0.34 -2.04
CA ALA A 12 28.43 1.48 -2.34
C ALA A 12 27.07 1.07 -2.90
N VAL A 13 27.01 0.03 -3.75
CA VAL A 13 25.74 -0.49 -4.31
C VAL A 13 24.86 -1.15 -3.24
N SER A 14 25.45 -1.70 -2.18
CA SER A 14 24.71 -2.38 -1.11
C SER A 14 23.92 -1.42 -0.21
N GLY A 15 24.33 -0.14 -0.10
CA GLY A 15 23.68 0.85 0.75
C GLY A 15 22.27 1.25 0.30
N SER A 16 21.98 1.19 -1.01
CA SER A 16 20.68 1.59 -1.58
C SER A 16 19.54 0.62 -1.24
N ALA A 17 19.83 -0.59 -0.77
CA ALA A 17 18.81 -1.59 -0.44
C ALA A 17 18.09 -1.34 0.89
N LEU A 18 18.60 -0.42 1.73
CA LEU A 18 18.05 -0.15 3.07
C LEU A 18 17.01 0.98 3.11
N ALA A 19 16.69 1.60 1.97
CA ALA A 19 15.80 2.77 1.89
C ALA A 19 14.30 2.44 1.81
N GLN A 20 13.90 1.19 2.07
CA GLN A 20 12.48 0.82 2.10
C GLN A 20 11.88 1.23 3.45
N GLU A 21 11.58 2.51 3.57
CA GLU A 21 10.93 3.09 4.75
C GLU A 21 9.46 2.63 4.81
N ASN A 22 9.02 2.28 6.02
CA ASN A 22 7.64 1.89 6.28
C ASN A 22 6.76 3.15 6.29
N ARG A 23 6.07 3.43 5.18
CA ARG A 23 5.22 4.62 4.98
C ARG A 23 3.80 4.49 5.58
N THR A 24 3.64 3.66 6.61
CA THR A 24 2.34 3.43 7.27
C THR A 24 1.78 4.74 7.82
N ILE A 25 0.53 5.03 7.49
CA ILE A 25 -0.22 6.18 8.02
C ILE A 25 -0.92 5.76 9.31
N ASP A 26 -0.69 6.49 10.40
CA ASP A 26 -1.31 6.21 11.70
C ASP A 26 -1.93 7.49 12.29
N PHE A 27 -3.17 7.38 12.75
CA PHE A 27 -3.93 8.46 13.36
C PHE A 27 -4.50 7.98 14.69
N PRO A 28 -4.50 8.84 15.74
CA PRO A 28 -5.09 8.44 17.01
C PRO A 28 -6.60 8.26 16.90
N ASP A 29 -7.12 7.33 17.71
CA ASP A 29 -8.55 7.15 17.89
C ASP A 29 -9.20 8.36 18.57
N VAL A 30 -10.42 8.68 18.15
CA VAL A 30 -11.28 9.66 18.82
C VAL A 30 -12.03 8.95 19.96
N PRO A 31 -12.22 9.55 21.15
CA PRO A 31 -12.91 8.90 22.26
C PRO A 31 -14.26 8.29 21.87
N GLY A 32 -14.38 6.97 22.00
CA GLY A 32 -15.59 6.20 21.67
C GLY A 32 -15.70 5.74 20.21
N TYR A 33 -14.69 5.98 19.37
CA TYR A 33 -14.67 5.61 17.95
C TYR A 33 -13.30 5.03 17.55
N TYR A 34 -13.30 4.20 16.50
CA TYR A 34 -12.07 3.78 15.83
C TYR A 34 -11.82 4.68 14.62
N THR A 35 -10.59 5.18 14.49
CA THR A 35 -10.17 5.93 13.31
C THR A 35 -9.72 4.92 12.23
N LEU A 36 -10.37 4.96 11.07
CA LEU A 36 -10.00 4.14 9.91
C LEU A 36 -9.29 5.00 8.86
N THR A 37 -8.18 4.51 8.33
CA THR A 37 -7.45 5.13 7.24
C THR A 37 -7.89 4.50 5.91
N CYS A 38 -8.49 5.31 5.04
CA CYS A 38 -9.10 4.80 3.80
C CYS A 38 -8.71 5.63 2.59
N ASP A 39 -8.60 4.98 1.42
CA ASP A 39 -8.64 5.65 0.11
C ASP A 39 -9.92 5.25 -0.63
N LEU A 40 -10.88 6.18 -0.68
CA LEU A 40 -12.21 5.92 -1.20
C LEU A 40 -12.37 6.28 -2.68
N HIS A 41 -11.30 6.68 -3.37
CA HIS A 41 -11.37 7.03 -4.78
C HIS A 41 -10.04 6.80 -5.49
N MET A 42 -9.91 5.61 -6.08
CA MET A 42 -8.76 5.27 -6.93
C MET A 42 -9.17 4.58 -8.23
N HIS A 43 -8.34 4.74 -9.25
CA HIS A 43 -8.59 4.21 -10.59
C HIS A 43 -7.62 3.07 -10.93
N THR A 44 -8.08 2.16 -11.79
CA THR A 44 -7.31 1.04 -12.34
C THR A 44 -7.40 1.02 -13.87
N VAL A 45 -6.68 0.10 -14.52
CA VAL A 45 -6.77 -0.11 -15.98
C VAL A 45 -8.17 -0.43 -16.51
N PHE A 46 -9.13 -0.76 -15.64
CA PHE A 46 -10.53 -0.97 -16.02
C PHE A 46 -11.33 0.34 -16.20
N SER A 47 -10.71 1.50 -15.94
CA SER A 47 -11.22 2.82 -16.29
C SER A 47 -10.13 3.63 -17.03
N ASP A 48 -9.50 4.56 -16.32
CA ASP A 48 -8.51 5.55 -16.74
C ASP A 48 -7.27 5.52 -15.83
N GLY A 49 -7.16 4.52 -14.95
CA GLY A 49 -5.96 4.28 -14.15
C GLY A 49 -4.88 3.52 -14.93
N SER A 50 -3.65 3.58 -14.44
CA SER A 50 -2.48 3.02 -15.14
C SER A 50 -2.02 1.66 -14.61
N VAL A 51 -2.66 1.12 -13.57
CA VAL A 51 -2.22 -0.10 -12.88
C VAL A 51 -3.34 -1.12 -12.71
N TRP A 52 -2.96 -2.40 -12.64
CA TRP A 52 -3.89 -3.49 -12.33
C TRP A 52 -4.40 -3.39 -10.88
N PRO A 53 -5.64 -3.85 -10.58
CA PRO A 53 -6.21 -3.71 -9.24
C PRO A 53 -5.40 -4.34 -8.11
N ASN A 54 -4.67 -5.43 -8.37
CA ASN A 54 -3.80 -6.05 -7.36
C ASN A 54 -2.67 -5.11 -6.89
N ILE A 55 -2.22 -4.18 -7.75
CA ILE A 55 -1.23 -3.18 -7.36
C ILE A 55 -1.82 -2.21 -6.35
N ARG A 56 -3.10 -1.83 -6.50
CA ARG A 56 -3.79 -0.98 -5.52
C ARG A 56 -3.92 -1.62 -4.14
N VAL A 57 -4.12 -2.94 -4.10
CA VAL A 57 -4.10 -3.70 -2.85
C VAL A 57 -2.71 -3.69 -2.21
N GLN A 58 -1.65 -3.83 -3.01
CA GLN A 58 -0.27 -3.78 -2.52
C GLN A 58 0.12 -2.38 -2.03
N GLU A 59 -0.35 -1.32 -2.70
CA GLU A 59 -0.19 0.06 -2.26
C GLU A 59 -0.92 0.27 -0.93
N ALA A 60 -2.18 -0.14 -0.82
CA ALA A 60 -2.95 -0.06 0.42
C ALA A 60 -2.26 -0.75 1.60
N HIS A 61 -1.73 -1.96 1.39
CA HIS A 61 -1.00 -2.69 2.43
C HIS A 61 0.31 -1.99 2.83
N ARG A 62 1.05 -1.43 1.86
CA ARG A 62 2.29 -0.69 2.13
C ARG A 62 2.02 0.62 2.88
N ASP A 63 0.87 1.22 2.64
CA ASP A 63 0.48 2.53 3.16
C ASP A 63 -0.28 2.41 4.50
N GLY A 64 -0.67 1.19 4.90
CA GLY A 64 -1.42 0.93 6.11
C GLY A 64 -2.89 1.35 6.03
N LEU A 65 -3.51 1.26 4.85
CA LEU A 65 -4.94 1.57 4.69
C LEU A 65 -5.81 0.39 5.16
N ASP A 66 -6.84 0.70 5.94
CA ASP A 66 -7.84 -0.26 6.42
C ASP A 66 -8.84 -0.65 5.32
N ALA A 67 -9.11 0.27 4.40
CA ALA A 67 -10.06 0.07 3.31
C ALA A 67 -9.73 0.88 2.06
N ILE A 68 -10.06 0.32 0.90
CA ILE A 68 -9.98 1.00 -0.38
C ILE A 68 -11.26 0.83 -1.20
N ALA A 69 -11.60 1.83 -2.02
CA ALA A 69 -12.69 1.75 -2.99
C ALA A 69 -12.19 2.09 -4.40
N ILE A 70 -12.49 1.22 -5.36
CA ILE A 70 -12.07 1.35 -6.76
C ILE A 70 -13.32 1.63 -7.61
N PRO A 71 -13.75 2.89 -7.75
CA PRO A 71 -14.86 3.23 -8.64
C PRO A 71 -14.49 2.97 -10.10
N THR A 72 -15.41 2.39 -10.85
CA THR A 72 -15.27 2.23 -12.31
C THR A 72 -16.20 3.20 -13.02
N ILE A 73 -15.88 3.56 -14.28
CA ILE A 73 -16.61 4.62 -15.01
C ILE A 73 -18.09 4.30 -15.29
N TRP A 74 -18.49 3.04 -15.13
CA TRP A 74 -19.87 2.60 -15.38
C TRP A 74 -20.73 2.40 -14.13
N ASN A 75 -20.15 2.44 -12.90
CA ASN A 75 -20.93 2.37 -11.67
C ASN A 75 -20.08 2.68 -10.43
N ILE A 76 -20.52 3.63 -9.60
CA ILE A 76 -19.91 3.97 -8.29
C ILE A 76 -20.18 2.88 -7.22
N SER A 77 -20.92 1.81 -7.53
CA SER A 77 -21.39 0.87 -6.51
C SER A 77 -20.46 -0.29 -6.14
N HIS A 78 -19.31 -0.50 -6.79
CA HIS A 78 -18.41 -1.61 -6.45
C HIS A 78 -17.45 -1.21 -5.31
N ILE A 79 -18.02 -1.14 -4.11
CA ILE A 79 -17.29 -1.19 -2.84
C ILE A 79 -16.92 -2.67 -2.54
N ASP A 80 -16.30 -3.36 -3.50
CA ASP A 80 -16.07 -4.81 -3.37
C ASP A 80 -14.78 -5.14 -2.60
N THR A 81 -13.90 -4.16 -2.39
CA THR A 81 -12.59 -4.38 -1.76
C THR A 81 -12.55 -4.09 -0.25
N ILE A 82 -13.62 -3.55 0.35
CA ILE A 82 -13.67 -3.29 1.81
C ILE A 82 -13.64 -4.61 2.61
N SER A 83 -14.21 -5.69 2.07
CA SER A 83 -14.35 -6.94 2.84
C SER A 83 -13.05 -7.71 3.04
N ARG A 84 -12.04 -7.50 2.19
CA ARG A 84 -10.90 -8.42 2.07
C ARG A 84 -9.66 -7.99 2.86
N ILE A 85 -9.48 -6.69 3.13
CA ILE A 85 -8.36 -6.22 3.97
C ILE A 85 -8.62 -6.52 5.45
N LEU A 86 -9.88 -6.40 5.89
CA LEU A 86 -10.27 -6.70 7.28
C LEU A 86 -10.28 -8.21 7.62
N THR A 87 -10.36 -9.10 6.62
CA THR A 87 -10.35 -10.56 6.88
C THR A 87 -8.95 -11.17 7.01
N GLU A 88 -7.90 -10.48 6.53
CA GLU A 88 -6.53 -11.01 6.57
C GLU A 88 -5.75 -10.54 7.82
N THR A 89 -6.24 -9.54 8.57
CA THR A 89 -5.51 -8.93 9.70
C THR A 89 -6.09 -9.22 11.09
N ALA A 90 -7.27 -9.83 11.21
CA ALA A 90 -7.83 -10.19 12.51
C ALA A 90 -7.53 -11.67 12.84
N PRO A 91 -6.66 -11.99 13.82
CA PRO A 91 -6.66 -13.33 14.40
C PRO A 91 -8.02 -13.54 15.07
N LEU A 92 -8.69 -14.63 14.68
CA LEU A 92 -9.88 -15.12 15.35
C LEU A 92 -9.52 -15.43 16.81
N THR A 93 -9.84 -14.52 17.73
CA THR A 93 -9.99 -14.81 19.16
C THR A 93 -11.41 -15.24 19.45
#